data_AF-A0A8H4A5M2-F1
#
_entry.id   AF-A0A8H4A5M2-F1
#
_cell.length_a   1.000
_cell.length_b   1.000
_cell.length_c   1.000
_cell.angle_alpha   90.00
_cell.angle_beta   90.00
_cell.angle_gamma   90.00
#
_symmetry.space_group_name_H-M   'P 1'
#
loop_
_entity.id
_entity.type
_entity.pdbx_description
1 polymer ?
#
loop_
_entity_poly.entity_id
_entity_poly.type
_entity_poly.pdbx_seq_one_letter_code
_entity_poly.pdbx_strand_id
1 'polypeptide(L)'
;MNKSTLQPTLNATFSCILCSKKTFNSKRGFNIHNTRIHKLQNRISNSSGNNLTLHTRVFCTLCTRKSFKNKRGLIRHERYTHSTYNIPRANLISLPEEAINEFKKTIVYLIQRQLSNHSSSVGSRCITIPCLESQFVGIFRNYIARYALTQQTYECVFTGEYAYETLRSIFGDNNWGIRHYTGNQQTAVILFTPTQTDQEIDDNMKDSNCNTFSQDQNATKFEMKVKWERRGIKDTINHECMGGFLILRFTTDTAFF
;
A
#
# COMPACT_ATOMS: atom_id res chain seq x y z
N MET A 1 -39.70 -45.41 -58.63
CA MET A 1 -38.79 -44.30 -59.03
C MET A 1 -39.67 -43.05 -59.15
N ASN A 2 -39.53 -41.94 -58.44
CA ASN A 2 -38.42 -41.41 -57.64
C ASN A 2 -38.94 -40.72 -56.38
N LYS A 3 -38.26 -41.02 -55.26
CA LYS A 3 -38.46 -40.39 -53.95
C LYS A 3 -37.90 -38.97 -53.98
N SER A 4 -38.68 -38.07 -53.40
CA SER A 4 -38.32 -36.72 -53.02
C SER A 4 -37.16 -36.73 -52.02
N THR A 5 -36.06 -36.05 -52.34
CA THR A 5 -34.96 -35.80 -51.39
C THR A 5 -34.80 -34.30 -51.22
N LEU A 6 -35.54 -33.74 -50.26
CA LEU A 6 -35.27 -32.42 -49.70
C LEU A 6 -33.96 -32.52 -48.90
N GLN A 7 -32.94 -31.76 -49.29
CA GLN A 7 -31.73 -31.62 -48.50
C GLN A 7 -32.04 -30.91 -47.16
N PRO A 8 -31.45 -31.35 -46.04
CA PRO A 8 -31.61 -30.65 -44.77
C PRO A 8 -30.81 -29.35 -44.80
N THR A 9 -31.50 -28.21 -44.68
CA THR A 9 -30.87 -26.92 -44.41
C THR A 9 -30.09 -27.01 -43.10
N LEU A 10 -28.76 -26.95 -43.19
CA LEU A 10 -27.86 -26.81 -42.06
C LEU A 10 -28.27 -25.58 -41.22
N ASN A 11 -28.94 -25.81 -40.10
CA ASN A 11 -29.26 -24.75 -39.15
C ASN A 11 -27.94 -24.27 -38.52
N ALA A 12 -27.46 -23.11 -38.96
CA ALA A 12 -26.25 -22.50 -38.41
C ALA A 12 -26.46 -22.17 -36.92
N THR A 13 -25.79 -22.93 -36.05
CA THR A 13 -25.73 -22.66 -34.60
C THR A 13 -24.62 -21.69 -34.28
N PHE A 14 -24.95 -20.63 -33.54
CA PHE A 14 -23.99 -19.59 -33.13
C PHE A 14 -23.57 -19.80 -31.68
N SER A 15 -22.30 -20.10 -31.43
CA SER A 15 -21.76 -20.30 -30.06
C SER A 15 -21.01 -19.08 -29.54
N CYS A 16 -21.24 -18.71 -28.28
CA CYS A 16 -20.45 -17.67 -27.61
C CYS A 16 -19.18 -18.28 -27.02
N ILE A 17 -18.02 -17.80 -27.47
CA ILE A 17 -16.70 -18.31 -27.03
C ILE A 17 -16.34 -17.77 -25.62
N LEU A 18 -16.94 -16.63 -25.24
CA LEU A 18 -16.69 -15.93 -23.97
C LEU A 18 -17.57 -16.42 -22.81
N CYS A 19 -18.60 -17.22 -23.12
CA CYS A 19 -19.48 -17.84 -22.14
C CYS A 19 -19.41 -19.35 -22.36
N SER A 20 -18.93 -20.10 -21.37
CA SER A 20 -18.83 -21.56 -21.46
C SER A 20 -20.18 -22.18 -21.83
N LYS A 21 -20.28 -22.69 -23.07
CA LYS A 21 -21.37 -23.52 -23.64
C LYS A 21 -22.72 -22.85 -23.93
N LYS A 22 -22.79 -21.54 -24.20
CA LYS A 22 -24.03 -20.93 -24.74
C LYS A 22 -24.08 -20.97 -26.27
N THR A 23 -25.09 -21.66 -26.81
CA THR A 23 -25.40 -21.75 -28.24
C THR A 23 -26.75 -21.10 -28.54
N PHE A 24 -26.86 -20.50 -29.73
CA PHE A 24 -28.03 -19.79 -30.19
C PHE A 24 -28.45 -20.33 -31.55
N ASN A 25 -29.75 -20.57 -31.70
CA ASN A 25 -30.34 -21.09 -32.94
C ASN A 25 -30.65 -19.96 -33.94
N SER A 26 -30.35 -18.71 -33.59
CA SER A 26 -30.50 -17.56 -34.48
C SER A 26 -29.42 -16.50 -34.25
N LYS A 27 -28.99 -15.86 -35.35
CA LYS A 27 -28.02 -14.76 -35.32
C LYS A 27 -28.52 -13.58 -34.48
N ARG A 28 -29.81 -13.28 -34.54
CA ARG A 28 -30.45 -12.20 -33.75
C ARG A 28 -30.34 -12.47 -32.24
N GLY A 29 -30.61 -13.71 -31.80
CA GLY A 29 -30.48 -14.10 -30.39
C GLY A 29 -29.03 -14.02 -29.91
N PHE A 30 -28.08 -14.50 -30.71
CA PHE A 30 -26.64 -14.36 -30.45
C PHE A 30 -26.21 -12.90 -30.34
N ASN A 31 -26.65 -12.04 -31.26
CA ASN A 31 -26.29 -10.62 -31.26
C ASN A 31 -26.86 -9.90 -30.03
N ILE A 32 -28.11 -10.15 -29.64
CA ILE A 32 -28.70 -9.57 -28.41
C ILE A 32 -27.93 -10.02 -27.17
N HIS A 33 -27.58 -11.31 -27.08
CA HIS A 33 -26.75 -11.83 -26.00
C HIS A 33 -25.39 -11.13 -25.96
N ASN A 34 -24.70 -11.04 -27.09
CA ASN A 34 -23.41 -10.35 -27.17
C ASN A 34 -23.53 -8.86 -26.82
N THR A 35 -24.59 -8.18 -27.23
CA THR A 35 -24.81 -6.76 -26.92
C THR A 35 -25.22 -6.54 -25.46
N ARG A 36 -25.86 -7.49 -24.80
CA ARG A 36 -26.26 -7.34 -23.38
C ARG A 36 -25.19 -7.82 -22.41
N ILE A 37 -24.47 -8.88 -22.76
CA ILE A 37 -23.51 -9.57 -21.89
C ILE A 37 -22.07 -9.19 -22.21
N HIS A 38 -21.73 -8.96 -23.48
CA HIS A 38 -20.36 -8.70 -23.95
C HIS A 38 -20.20 -7.36 -24.68
N LYS A 39 -21.02 -6.33 -24.35
CA LYS A 39 -21.14 -5.05 -25.07
C LYS A 39 -19.82 -4.27 -25.28
N LEU A 40 -18.70 -4.72 -24.72
CA LEU A 40 -17.37 -4.14 -24.94
C LEU A 40 -16.38 -4.97 -25.79
N GLN A 41 -16.66 -6.23 -26.17
CA GLN A 41 -15.69 -7.07 -26.90
C GLN A 41 -15.90 -7.15 -28.42
N ASN A 42 -17.04 -6.69 -28.95
CA ASN A 42 -17.32 -6.72 -30.40
C ASN A 42 -16.86 -5.50 -31.21
N ARG A 43 -16.00 -4.63 -30.65
CA ARG A 43 -15.35 -3.54 -31.40
C ARG A 43 -13.96 -3.90 -31.94
N ILE A 44 -13.57 -5.17 -31.93
CA ILE A 44 -12.25 -5.60 -32.44
C ILE A 44 -12.32 -6.04 -33.92
N SER A 45 -13.50 -6.23 -34.51
CA SER A 45 -13.59 -6.82 -35.86
C SER A 45 -14.03 -5.89 -36.99
N ASN A 46 -14.42 -4.64 -36.73
CA ASN A 46 -14.83 -3.72 -37.80
C ASN A 46 -14.63 -2.26 -37.37
N SER A 47 -13.54 -1.63 -37.80
CA SER A 47 -13.44 -0.18 -38.07
C SER A 47 -11.99 0.19 -38.35
N SER A 48 -11.67 0.31 -39.64
CA SER A 48 -10.63 1.23 -40.10
C SER A 48 -10.95 2.64 -39.58
N GLY A 49 -9.93 3.38 -39.14
CA GLY A 49 -9.98 4.83 -38.85
C GLY A 49 -10.96 5.31 -37.78
N ASN A 50 -10.47 5.59 -36.57
CA ASN A 50 -10.69 6.84 -35.81
C ASN A 50 -10.19 6.69 -34.37
N ASN A 51 -9.35 7.65 -33.93
CA ASN A 51 -8.83 7.78 -32.58
C ASN A 51 -9.96 7.91 -31.56
N LEU A 52 -10.39 6.78 -30.99
CA LEU A 52 -11.28 6.76 -29.84
C LEU A 52 -10.46 6.39 -28.61
N THR A 53 -10.21 7.37 -27.75
CA THR A 53 -9.63 7.16 -26.42
C THR A 53 -10.52 6.19 -25.64
N LEU A 54 -10.17 4.90 -25.71
CA LEU A 54 -10.81 3.85 -24.93
C LEU A 54 -10.49 4.14 -23.46
N HIS A 55 -11.42 4.76 -22.75
CA HIS A 55 -11.32 4.93 -21.30
C HIS A 55 -11.43 3.55 -20.63
N THR A 56 -10.31 2.84 -20.56
CA THR A 56 -10.17 1.61 -19.77
C THR A 56 -10.51 1.96 -18.33
N ARG A 57 -11.67 1.52 -17.85
CA ARG A 57 -12.06 1.70 -16.44
C ARG A 57 -11.17 0.84 -15.56
N VAL A 58 -10.91 1.33 -14.35
CA VAL A 58 -10.19 0.57 -13.32
C VAL A 58 -11.20 0.03 -12.29
N PHE A 59 -10.99 -1.19 -11.81
CA PHE A 59 -11.93 -1.87 -10.94
C PHE A 59 -11.36 -2.02 -9.53
N CYS A 60 -12.22 -1.91 -8.52
CA CYS A 60 -11.86 -2.29 -7.17
C CYS A 60 -11.91 -3.82 -7.06
N THR A 61 -10.88 -4.42 -6.45
CA THR A 61 -10.81 -5.87 -6.26
C THR A 61 -11.58 -6.35 -5.02
N LEU A 62 -11.83 -5.46 -4.06
CA LEU A 62 -12.60 -5.76 -2.84
C LEU A 62 -14.11 -5.58 -3.04
N CYS A 63 -14.51 -4.72 -3.98
CA CYS A 63 -15.92 -4.44 -4.28
C CYS A 63 -16.35 -5.12 -5.59
N THR A 64 -17.38 -5.94 -5.54
CA THR A 64 -17.81 -6.78 -6.69
C THR A 64 -18.30 -6.01 -7.94
N ARG A 65 -18.67 -4.72 -7.84
CA ARG A 65 -19.23 -3.94 -8.96
C ARG A 65 -18.80 -2.47 -9.00
N LYS A 66 -17.66 -2.11 -8.40
CA LYS A 66 -17.18 -0.72 -8.40
C LYS A 66 -16.07 -0.53 -9.42
N SER A 67 -16.33 0.35 -10.39
CA SER A 67 -15.40 0.75 -11.45
C SER A 67 -15.25 2.26 -11.47
N PHE A 68 -14.05 2.74 -11.76
CA PHE A 68 -13.71 4.16 -11.76
C PHE A 68 -13.13 4.58 -13.12
N LYS A 69 -13.26 5.86 -13.45
CA LYS A 69 -12.74 6.44 -14.70
C LYS A 69 -11.21 6.34 -14.79
N ASN A 70 -10.51 6.39 -13.66
CA ASN A 70 -9.06 6.38 -13.59
C ASN A 70 -8.55 5.89 -12.23
N LYS A 71 -7.24 5.62 -12.13
CA LYS A 71 -6.56 5.16 -10.91
C LYS A 71 -6.78 6.09 -9.71
N ARG A 72 -6.82 7.41 -9.92
CA ARG A 72 -7.08 8.39 -8.85
C ARG A 72 -8.45 8.20 -8.19
N GLY A 73 -9.49 7.94 -8.99
CA GLY A 73 -10.83 7.64 -8.47
C GLY A 73 -10.87 6.35 -7.65
N LEU A 74 -10.16 5.32 -8.08
CA LEU A 74 -10.03 4.06 -7.35
C LEU A 74 -9.29 4.24 -6.02
N ILE A 75 -8.15 4.94 -6.01
CA ILE A 75 -7.39 5.23 -4.79
C ILE A 75 -8.25 5.98 -3.77
N ARG A 76 -9.04 6.97 -4.23
CA ARG A 76 -9.95 7.71 -3.36
C ARG A 76 -11.01 6.80 -2.74
N HIS A 77 -11.60 5.92 -3.53
CA HIS A 77 -12.55 4.93 -3.04
C HIS A 77 -11.91 3.99 -2.02
N GLU A 78 -10.73 3.44 -2.29
CA GLU A 78 -10.01 2.59 -1.33
C GLU A 78 -9.73 3.33 -0.02
N ARG A 79 -9.34 4.61 -0.09
CA ARG A 79 -9.07 5.42 1.10
C ARG A 79 -10.27 5.55 2.03
N TYR A 80 -11.46 5.78 1.47
CA TYR A 80 -12.66 6.02 2.29
C TYR A 80 -13.46 4.75 2.60
N THR A 81 -13.52 3.81 1.67
CA THR A 81 -14.34 2.59 1.81
C THR A 81 -13.56 1.42 2.40
N HIS A 82 -12.23 1.43 2.29
CA HIS A 82 -11.35 0.34 2.75
C HIS A 82 -10.23 0.87 3.65
N SER A 83 -10.53 1.90 4.46
CA SER A 83 -9.56 2.52 5.38
C SER A 83 -9.01 1.54 6.42
N THR A 84 -9.80 0.54 6.82
CA THR A 84 -9.44 -0.47 7.83
C THR A 84 -9.03 -1.81 7.22
N TYR A 85 -8.98 -1.92 5.89
CA TYR A 85 -8.53 -3.16 5.26
C TYR A 85 -7.06 -3.37 5.57
N ASN A 86 -6.71 -4.47 6.22
CA ASN A 86 -5.37 -4.73 6.76
C ASN A 86 -4.81 -6.10 6.36
N ILE A 87 -5.48 -6.82 5.45
CA ILE A 87 -5.06 -8.17 5.05
C ILE A 87 -3.94 -8.05 4.00
N PRO A 88 -2.73 -8.55 4.27
CA PRO A 88 -1.62 -8.46 3.33
C PRO A 88 -1.84 -9.25 2.04
N ARG A 89 -1.04 -8.94 1.01
CA ARG A 89 -1.06 -9.72 -0.22
C ARG A 89 -0.77 -11.20 0.09
N ALA A 90 -1.55 -12.10 -0.50
CA ALA A 90 -1.25 -13.53 -0.47
C ALA A 90 0.06 -13.84 -1.22
N ASN A 91 0.65 -15.00 -0.93
CA ASN A 91 1.82 -15.55 -1.64
C ASN A 91 3.08 -14.66 -1.57
N LEU A 92 3.31 -13.99 -0.44
CA LEU A 92 4.60 -13.37 -0.16
C LEU A 92 5.65 -14.47 0.04
N ILE A 93 6.87 -14.21 -0.43
CA ILE A 93 8.02 -15.09 -0.19
C ILE A 93 8.22 -15.21 1.31
N SER A 94 8.21 -16.44 1.82
CA SER A 94 8.57 -16.72 3.20
C SER A 94 10.07 -16.51 3.38
N LEU A 95 10.45 -15.74 4.39
CA LEU A 95 11.85 -15.50 4.71
C LEU A 95 12.25 -16.34 5.93
N PRO A 96 13.49 -16.86 5.99
CA PRO A 96 14.04 -17.46 7.21
C PRO A 96 13.96 -16.48 8.38
N GLU A 97 13.79 -17.01 9.59
CA GLU A 97 13.66 -16.21 10.80
C GLU A 97 14.93 -15.37 11.06
N GLU A 98 16.10 -15.93 10.74
CA GLU A 98 17.39 -15.26 10.85
C GLU A 98 17.45 -14.00 9.98
N ALA A 99 16.93 -14.07 8.75
CA ALA A 99 16.89 -12.93 7.84
C ALA A 99 15.95 -11.82 8.35
N ILE A 100 14.84 -12.20 9.01
CA ILE A 100 13.94 -11.25 9.66
C ILE A 100 14.63 -10.60 10.87
N ASN A 101 15.32 -11.39 11.70
CA ASN A 101 16.01 -10.90 12.90
C ASN A 101 17.19 -9.98 12.55
N GLU A 102 17.98 -10.28 11.52
CA GLU A 102 19.02 -9.36 11.03
C GLU A 102 18.44 -8.06 10.49
N PHE A 103 17.28 -8.13 9.83
CA PHE A 103 16.60 -6.92 9.37
C PHE A 103 16.06 -6.07 10.53
N LYS A 104 15.53 -6.69 11.60
CA LYS A 104 15.15 -5.98 12.85
C LYS A 104 16.34 -5.24 13.44
N LYS A 105 17.50 -5.88 13.59
CA LYS A 105 18.74 -5.24 14.06
C LYS A 105 19.14 -4.06 13.18
N THR A 106 19.01 -4.21 11.86
CA THR A 106 19.28 -3.12 10.91
C THR A 106 18.35 -1.92 11.14
N ILE A 107 17.06 -2.15 11.38
CA ILE A 107 16.10 -1.08 11.71
C ILE A 107 16.51 -0.38 13.01
N VAL A 108 16.80 -1.14 14.07
CA VAL A 108 17.21 -0.60 15.37
C VAL A 108 18.48 0.25 15.24
N TYR A 109 19.50 -0.25 14.55
CA TYR A 109 20.72 0.51 14.28
C TYR A 109 20.44 1.85 13.59
N LEU A 110 19.56 1.85 12.58
CA LEU A 110 19.21 3.07 11.86
C LEU A 110 18.37 4.05 12.69
N ILE A 111 17.52 3.56 13.59
CA ILE A 111 16.79 4.38 14.57
C ILE A 111 17.80 5.03 15.52
N GLN A 112 18.65 4.24 16.19
CA GLN A 112 19.65 4.74 17.13
C GLN A 112 20.64 5.73 16.50
N ARG A 113 20.96 5.56 15.21
CA ARG A 113 21.80 6.51 14.47
C ARG A 113 21.16 7.89 14.33
N GLN A 114 19.82 7.99 14.32
CA GLN A 114 19.10 9.27 14.32
C GLN A 114 18.99 9.92 15.70
N LEU A 115 19.21 9.16 16.77
CA LEU A 115 19.30 9.70 18.12
C LEU A 115 20.68 10.39 18.21
N SER A 116 20.70 11.72 18.21
CA SER A 116 21.92 12.52 18.38
C SER A 116 21.89 13.30 19.71
N ASN A 117 23.07 13.67 20.22
CA ASN A 117 23.21 14.34 21.52
C ASN A 117 23.26 15.87 21.43
N HIS A 118 22.94 16.45 20.27
CA HIS A 118 22.96 17.90 20.09
C HIS A 118 21.63 18.50 20.57
N SER A 119 21.60 19.68 21.18
CA SER A 119 20.35 20.30 21.66
C SER A 119 19.29 20.54 20.56
N SER A 120 19.68 20.53 19.29
CA SER A 120 18.79 20.52 18.12
C SER A 120 18.24 19.13 17.78
N SER A 121 18.46 18.12 18.63
CA SER A 121 18.12 16.73 18.33
C SER A 121 16.71 16.34 18.73
N VAL A 122 16.02 17.19 19.49
CA VAL A 122 14.59 17.07 19.78
C VAL A 122 13.81 17.25 18.49
N GLY A 123 12.91 16.31 18.22
CA GLY A 123 11.89 16.46 17.19
C GLY A 123 11.68 15.30 16.24
N SER A 124 11.01 15.58 15.13
CA SER A 124 10.48 14.61 14.19
C SER A 124 11.61 14.04 13.34
N ARG A 125 11.77 12.73 13.40
CA ARG A 125 12.74 11.95 12.64
C ARG A 125 12.04 11.10 11.62
N CYS A 126 12.68 10.97 10.46
CA CYS A 126 12.26 10.06 9.41
C CYS A 126 13.46 9.26 8.91
N ILE A 127 13.32 7.94 8.84
CA ILE A 127 14.27 7.05 8.19
C ILE A 127 13.61 6.31 7.04
N THR A 128 14.37 6.10 5.96
CA THR A 128 13.94 5.32 4.80
C THR A 128 14.94 4.20 4.58
N ILE A 129 14.44 2.98 4.44
CA ILE A 129 15.23 1.76 4.35
C ILE A 129 14.76 0.98 3.11
N PRO A 130 15.63 0.66 2.15
CA PRO A 130 15.25 -0.24 1.06
C PRO A 130 14.96 -1.63 1.64
N CYS A 131 13.78 -2.19 1.38
CA CYS A 131 13.45 -3.52 1.87
C CYS A 131 12.35 -4.20 1.03
N LEU A 132 12.33 -5.53 1.09
CA LEU A 132 11.30 -6.33 0.47
C LEU A 132 9.96 -6.19 1.22
N GLU A 133 8.87 -6.38 0.49
CA GLU A 133 7.52 -6.48 1.06
C GLU A 133 7.42 -7.61 2.10
N SER A 134 8.08 -8.74 1.83
CA SER A 134 8.13 -9.89 2.73
C SER A 134 8.90 -9.60 4.02
N GLN A 135 9.93 -8.76 3.99
CA GLN A 135 10.64 -8.32 5.20
C GLN A 135 9.73 -7.45 6.06
N PHE A 136 9.04 -6.49 5.45
CA PHE A 136 8.08 -5.64 6.16
C PHE A 136 6.95 -6.45 6.78
N VAL A 137 6.27 -7.28 5.97
CA VAL A 137 5.16 -8.11 6.46
C VAL A 137 5.67 -9.12 7.48
N GLY A 138 6.87 -9.68 7.32
CA GLY A 138 7.46 -10.60 8.29
C GLY A 138 7.61 -10.00 9.69
N ILE A 139 7.92 -8.70 9.79
CA ILE A 139 8.07 -8.00 11.08
C ILE A 139 6.71 -7.48 11.59
N PHE A 140 5.91 -6.86 10.72
CA PHE A 140 4.77 -6.05 11.14
C PHE A 140 3.39 -6.67 10.87
N ARG A 141 3.30 -7.92 10.39
CA ARG A 141 2.03 -8.58 9.97
C ARG A 141 0.85 -8.32 10.90
N ASN A 142 1.06 -8.51 12.20
CA ASN A 142 0.00 -8.43 13.21
C ASN A 142 -0.34 -6.99 13.64
N TYR A 143 0.39 -6.01 13.12
CA TYR A 143 0.29 -4.58 13.48
C TYR A 143 -0.11 -3.70 12.30
N ILE A 144 -0.45 -4.30 11.15
CA ILE A 144 -0.92 -3.57 9.98
C ILE A 144 -2.27 -2.95 10.30
N ALA A 145 -2.32 -1.62 10.33
CA ALA A 145 -3.54 -0.86 10.49
C ALA A 145 -4.28 -0.73 9.15
N ARG A 146 -3.52 -0.61 8.05
CA ARG A 146 -4.07 -0.43 6.70
C ARG A 146 -3.15 -0.98 5.62
N TYR A 147 -3.76 -1.57 4.59
CA TYR A 147 -3.13 -1.94 3.33
C TYR A 147 -3.96 -1.40 2.15
N ALA A 148 -3.37 -0.53 1.33
CA ALA A 148 -4.00 -0.03 0.12
C ALA A 148 -3.54 -0.84 -1.10
N LEU A 149 -4.47 -1.61 -1.68
CA LEU A 149 -4.19 -2.56 -2.75
C LEU A 149 -3.71 -1.87 -4.03
N THR A 150 -4.38 -0.80 -4.46
CA THR A 150 -4.04 -0.10 -5.71
C THR A 150 -2.68 0.60 -5.62
N GLN A 151 -2.30 1.06 -4.42
CA GLN A 151 -1.03 1.72 -4.17
C GLN A 151 0.07 0.74 -3.76
N GLN A 152 -0.29 -0.49 -3.35
CA GLN A 152 0.61 -1.46 -2.72
C GLN A 152 1.36 -0.83 -1.54
N THR A 153 0.62 -0.19 -0.64
CA THR A 153 1.19 0.49 0.53
C THR A 153 0.62 -0.07 1.82
N TYR A 154 1.49 -0.34 2.79
CA TYR A 154 1.12 -0.76 4.13
C TYR A 154 1.39 0.36 5.13
N GLU A 155 0.55 0.44 6.16
CA GLU A 155 0.66 1.41 7.24
C GLU A 155 0.44 0.70 8.59
N CYS A 156 1.35 0.94 9.53
CA CYS A 156 1.23 0.60 10.95
C CYS A 156 1.38 1.89 11.76
N VAL A 157 0.67 1.98 12.89
CA VAL A 157 0.72 3.14 13.78
C VAL A 157 0.86 2.62 15.20
N PHE A 158 1.91 3.06 15.89
CA PHE A 158 2.20 2.74 17.28
C PHE A 158 2.06 4.02 18.10
N THR A 159 1.13 4.05 19.05
CA THR A 159 0.82 5.22 19.88
C THR A 159 0.20 4.77 21.20
N GLY A 160 0.29 5.61 22.23
CA GLY A 160 -0.24 5.31 23.57
C GLY A 160 0.78 4.62 24.48
N GLU A 161 0.37 4.39 25.73
CA GLU A 161 1.22 3.93 26.83
C GLU A 161 2.03 2.67 26.50
N TYR A 162 1.44 1.71 25.79
CA TYR A 162 2.08 0.42 25.46
C TYR A 162 2.86 0.40 24.13
N ALA A 163 3.00 1.54 23.46
CA ALA A 163 3.62 1.61 22.14
C ALA A 163 5.11 1.23 22.19
N TYR A 164 5.82 1.65 23.23
CA TYR A 164 7.24 1.38 23.38
C TYR A 164 7.50 -0.11 23.66
N GLU A 165 6.69 -0.72 24.53
CA GLU A 165 6.74 -2.14 24.88
C GLU A 165 6.41 -3.02 23.69
N THR A 166 5.41 -2.61 22.90
CA THR A 166 5.03 -3.32 21.67
C THR A 166 6.20 -3.34 20.69
N LEU A 167 6.84 -2.19 20.45
CA LEU A 167 8.00 -2.11 19.55
C LEU A 167 9.23 -2.83 20.11
N ARG A 168 9.43 -2.81 21.43
CA ARG A 168 10.44 -3.64 22.11
C ARG A 168 10.23 -5.12 21.82
N SER A 169 8.99 -5.62 21.92
CA SER A 169 8.67 -7.01 21.59
C SER A 169 8.84 -7.30 20.10
N ILE A 170 8.49 -6.38 19.21
CA ILE A 170 8.65 -6.54 17.76
C ILE A 170 10.13 -6.65 17.40
N PHE A 171 10.97 -5.74 17.90
CA PHE A 171 12.39 -5.69 17.57
C PHE A 171 13.23 -6.71 18.35
N GLY A 172 12.75 -7.16 19.52
CA GLY A 172 13.52 -8.05 20.40
C GLY A 172 14.69 -7.33 21.07
N ASP A 173 14.59 -6.00 21.25
CA ASP A 173 15.63 -5.16 21.85
C ASP A 173 15.01 -4.21 22.88
N ASN A 174 15.51 -4.27 24.11
CA ASN A 174 15.02 -3.48 25.24
C ASN A 174 15.34 -1.98 25.11
N ASN A 175 16.41 -1.65 24.39
CA ASN A 175 16.96 -0.32 24.20
C ASN A 175 16.85 0.13 22.74
N TRP A 176 15.91 -0.44 21.98
CA TRP A 176 15.74 -0.19 20.55
C TRP A 176 15.63 1.31 20.21
N GLY A 177 15.04 2.09 21.11
CA GLY A 177 14.75 3.52 20.94
C GLY A 177 15.54 4.43 21.86
N ILE A 178 16.62 3.96 22.51
CA ILE A 178 17.42 4.76 23.45
C ILE A 178 18.88 4.74 23.03
N ARG A 179 19.53 5.91 23.09
CA ARG A 179 20.98 6.04 22.92
C ARG A 179 21.59 6.79 24.10
N HIS A 180 22.56 6.15 24.74
CA HIS A 180 23.30 6.69 25.88
C HIS A 180 24.57 7.39 25.40
N TYR A 181 24.95 8.46 26.11
CA TYR A 181 26.17 9.23 25.91
C TYR A 181 26.95 9.38 27.21
N THR A 182 28.18 9.88 27.11
CA THR A 182 29.01 10.20 28.28
C THR A 182 28.32 11.25 29.17
N GLY A 183 28.44 11.10 30.48
CA GLY A 183 27.86 12.04 31.45
C GLY A 183 26.36 11.85 31.67
N ASN A 184 25.87 10.61 31.67
CA ASN A 184 24.46 10.23 31.94
C ASN A 184 23.41 10.87 31.00
N GLN A 185 23.84 11.41 29.87
CA GLN A 185 22.95 11.96 28.86
C GLN A 185 22.36 10.84 28.00
N GLN A 186 21.07 10.96 27.66
CA GLN A 186 20.43 10.05 26.72
C GLN A 186 19.43 10.76 25.80
N THR A 187 19.33 10.24 24.59
CA THR A 187 18.30 10.61 23.61
C THR A 187 17.40 9.41 23.39
N ALA A 188 16.10 9.61 23.46
CA ALA A 188 15.10 8.55 23.37
C ALA A 188 14.02 8.84 22.33
N VAL A 189 13.41 7.78 21.79
CA VAL A 189 12.19 7.85 20.99
C VAL A 189 10.99 8.04 21.92
N ILE A 190 10.17 9.05 21.66
CA ILE A 190 8.96 9.35 22.44
C ILE A 190 7.71 8.95 21.66
N LEU A 191 6.92 8.05 22.24
CA LEU A 191 5.69 7.49 21.65
C LEU A 191 4.43 7.76 22.47
N PHE A 192 4.61 8.33 23.66
CA PHE A 192 3.55 8.72 24.57
C PHE A 192 4.15 9.71 25.56
N THR A 193 3.42 10.78 25.85
CA THR A 193 3.64 11.59 27.04
C THR A 193 2.34 11.56 27.82
N PRO A 194 2.36 11.23 29.13
CA PRO A 194 1.23 11.51 30.00
C PRO A 194 1.01 13.01 29.95
N THR A 195 -0.16 13.46 29.48
CA THR A 195 -0.50 14.87 29.32
C THR A 195 -0.15 15.65 30.59
N GLN A 196 0.79 16.60 30.48
CA GLN A 196 0.66 17.84 31.23
C GLN A 196 -0.36 18.69 30.46
N THR A 197 -1.34 19.19 31.20
CA THR A 197 -2.37 20.17 30.81
C THR A 197 -1.92 21.13 29.71
N ASP A 198 -2.78 21.26 28.69
CA ASP A 198 -2.87 22.33 27.70
C ASP A 198 -1.86 23.47 27.90
N GLN A 199 -0.64 23.27 27.39
CA GLN A 199 0.26 24.38 27.09
C GLN A 199 0.53 24.35 25.60
N GLU A 200 0.19 25.45 24.95
CA GLU A 200 0.41 25.77 23.55
C GLU A 200 1.89 25.55 23.20
N ILE A 201 2.18 24.53 22.40
CA ILE A 201 3.55 24.28 21.90
C ILE A 201 3.65 24.91 20.51
N ASP A 202 4.60 25.85 20.39
CA ASP A 202 4.98 26.60 19.19
C ASP A 202 5.32 25.67 18.01
N ASP A 203 4.64 25.89 16.88
CA ASP A 203 4.60 25.05 15.65
C ASP A 203 5.90 25.12 14.80
N ASN A 204 7.05 25.44 15.40
CA ASN A 204 8.31 25.67 14.66
C ASN A 204 9.30 24.50 14.73
N MET A 205 8.84 23.26 14.61
CA MET A 205 9.73 22.10 14.52
C MET A 205 10.09 21.80 13.05
N LYS A 206 11.35 22.06 12.68
CA LYS A 206 11.87 21.87 11.32
C LYS A 206 11.75 20.42 10.87
N ASP A 207 10.93 20.19 9.86
CA ASP A 207 10.78 18.90 9.19
C ASP A 207 12.11 18.43 8.58
N SER A 208 12.60 17.28 9.04
CA SER A 208 13.63 16.53 8.32
C SER A 208 12.98 15.91 7.08
N ASN A 209 13.33 16.45 5.91
CA ASN A 209 12.65 16.25 4.62
C ASN A 209 12.48 14.77 4.22
N CYS A 210 11.24 14.26 4.30
CA CYS A 210 10.76 13.05 3.63
C CYS A 210 9.37 13.32 3.04
N ASN A 211 9.32 13.60 1.73
CA ASN A 211 8.14 14.03 0.98
C ASN A 211 7.08 12.92 0.74
N THR A 212 6.70 12.11 1.75
CA THR A 212 5.77 10.99 1.48
C THR A 212 4.69 10.72 2.54
N PHE A 213 4.53 11.64 3.49
CA PHE A 213 3.36 11.70 4.35
C PHE A 213 2.54 12.94 3.99
N SER A 214 1.24 12.79 3.78
CA SER A 214 0.34 13.94 3.69
C SER A 214 0.37 14.67 5.02
N GLN A 215 0.58 15.99 5.00
CA GLN A 215 0.45 16.86 6.16
C GLN A 215 -1.00 16.81 6.65
N ASP A 216 -1.26 16.02 7.71
CA ASP A 216 -2.38 16.30 8.61
C ASP A 216 -1.80 17.21 9.70
N GLN A 217 -2.18 18.48 9.66
CA GLN A 217 -1.97 19.45 10.73
C GLN A 217 -3.06 19.20 11.77
N ASN A 218 -2.69 18.58 12.89
CA ASN A 218 -3.26 18.80 14.23
C ASN A 218 -2.68 17.77 15.21
N ALA A 219 -2.10 18.31 16.29
CA ALA A 219 -1.40 17.65 17.40
C ALA A 219 -0.05 17.00 17.03
N THR A 220 1.00 17.41 17.74
CA THR A 220 2.24 16.64 17.97
C THR A 220 1.87 15.31 18.62
N LYS A 221 1.34 14.38 17.82
CA LYS A 221 1.00 13.06 18.26
C LYS A 221 2.31 12.31 18.45
N PHE A 222 2.69 12.09 19.69
CA PHE A 222 3.74 11.12 20.03
C PHE A 222 3.27 9.76 19.51
N GLU A 223 3.78 9.39 18.34
CA GLU A 223 3.46 8.15 17.65
C GLU A 223 4.61 7.78 16.71
N MET A 224 4.73 6.49 16.45
CA MET A 224 5.59 5.98 15.40
C MET A 224 4.72 5.47 14.26
N LYS A 225 4.85 6.13 13.09
CA LYS A 225 4.24 5.66 11.84
C LYS A 225 5.26 4.83 11.09
N VAL A 226 4.86 3.63 10.73
CA VAL A 226 5.66 2.72 9.91
C VAL A 226 4.90 2.48 8.62
N LYS A 227 5.52 2.83 7.48
CA LYS A 227 4.93 2.69 6.16
C LYS A 227 5.83 1.83 5.29
N TRP A 228 5.25 0.94 4.50
CA TRP A 228 5.94 0.32 3.38
C TRP A 228 5.28 0.73 2.08
N GLU A 229 6.08 1.10 1.09
CA GLU A 229 5.57 1.46 -0.23
C GLU A 229 6.58 1.15 -1.34
N ARG A 230 6.06 1.04 -2.57
CA ARG A 230 6.90 0.99 -3.76
C ARG A 230 7.14 2.39 -4.29
N ARG A 231 8.41 2.77 -4.44
CA ARG A 231 8.81 4.01 -5.08
C ARG A 231 9.43 3.71 -6.44
N GLY A 232 9.12 4.57 -7.40
CA GLY A 232 9.63 4.49 -8.76
C GLY A 232 10.42 5.73 -9.11
N ILE A 233 11.48 5.55 -9.88
CA ILE A 233 12.16 6.64 -10.58
C ILE A 233 11.97 6.38 -12.07
N LYS A 234 11.60 7.43 -12.81
CA LYS A 234 11.65 7.43 -14.27
C LYS A 234 12.79 8.33 -14.69
N ASP A 235 13.65 7.84 -15.56
CA ASP A 235 14.68 8.68 -16.15
C ASP A 235 14.15 9.45 -17.36
N THR A 236 15.04 10.25 -17.97
CA THR A 236 14.73 11.07 -19.14
C THR A 236 14.45 10.26 -20.41
N ILE A 237 14.79 8.97 -20.43
CA ILE A 237 14.50 8.04 -21.54
C ILE A 237 13.28 7.15 -21.26
N ASN A 238 12.47 7.48 -20.23
CA ASN A 238 11.30 6.72 -19.77
C ASN A 238 11.61 5.30 -19.26
N HIS A 239 12.85 4.99 -18.89
CA HIS A 239 13.15 3.77 -18.16
C HIS A 239 12.63 3.90 -16.72
N GLU A 240 11.88 2.89 -16.28
CA GLU A 240 11.29 2.87 -14.94
C GLU A 240 12.04 1.88 -14.04
N CYS A 241 12.59 2.37 -12.95
CA CYS A 241 13.14 1.55 -11.87
C CYS A 241 12.20 1.62 -10.66
N MET A 242 11.86 0.48 -10.06
CA MET A 242 10.95 0.39 -8.92
C MET A 242 11.61 -0.36 -7.76
N GLY A 243 11.55 0.21 -6.55
CA GLY A 243 12.04 -0.41 -5.32
C GLY A 243 11.01 -0.38 -4.20
N GLY A 244 11.10 -1.33 -3.27
CA GLY A 244 10.33 -1.33 -2.03
C GLY A 244 11.07 -0.60 -0.92
N PHE A 245 10.35 0.21 -0.15
CA PHE A 245 10.94 1.03 0.90
C PHE A 245 10.08 0.99 2.16
N LEU A 246 10.74 0.73 3.28
CA LEU A 246 10.23 0.95 4.62
C LEU A 246 10.56 2.38 5.04
N ILE A 247 9.57 3.08 5.59
CA ILE A 247 9.68 4.45 6.08
C ILE A 247 9.17 4.46 7.52
N LEU A 248 10.01 4.95 8.44
CA LEU A 248 9.63 5.09 9.84
C LEU A 248 9.70 6.58 10.20
N ARG A 249 8.60 7.09 10.77
CA ARG A 249 8.51 8.45 11.31
C ARG A 249 8.23 8.37 12.80
N PHE A 250 9.03 9.06 13.61
CA PHE A 250 8.95 9.05 15.08
C PHE A 250 9.49 10.36 15.65
N THR A 251 9.20 10.65 16.91
CA THR A 251 9.71 11.85 17.62
C THR A 251 10.81 11.45 18.59
N THR A 252 11.82 12.31 18.73
CA THR A 252 12.92 12.12 19.69
C THR A 252 12.97 13.24 20.71
N ASP A 253 13.41 12.93 21.92
CA ASP A 253 13.65 13.90 22.99
C ASP A 253 14.95 13.56 23.73
N THR A 254 15.58 14.59 24.30
CA THR A 254 16.82 14.50 25.06
C THR A 254 16.54 14.78 26.53
N ALA A 255 16.89 13.82 27.39
CA ALA A 255 16.80 14.00 28.83
C ALA A 255 18.21 14.05 29.44
N PHE A 256 18.42 15.04 30.30
CA PHE A 256 19.60 15.20 31.14
C PHE A 256 19.30 14.58 32.51
N PHE A 257 20.11 13.62 32.95
CA PHE A 257 20.03 12.98 34.26
C PHE A 257 21.29 13.23 35.08
#